data_AF-A0A4C1VWB7-F1
#
_entry.id   AF-A0A4C1VWB7-F1
#
_cell.length_a   1.000
_cell.length_b   1.000
_cell.length_c   1.000
_cell.angle_alpha   90.00
_cell.angle_beta   90.00
_cell.angle_gamma   90.00
#
_symmetry.space_group_name_H-M   'P 1'
#
loop_
_entity.id
_entity.type
_entity.pdbx_description
1 polymer ?
#
loop_
_entity_poly.entity_id
_entity_poly.type
_entity_poly.pdbx_seq_one_letter_code
_entity_poly.pdbx_strand_id
1 'polypeptide(L)'
;MRNKRFPNIVIDTENLHKEWKKHAFLDFSELNISPDMPVEEYWTKILKMTDETVEPMFPNLKEVIMVLLILPFSNACVERVFSQLKLIKSDHRNRLNTNTIAALMATKAAIKNATTFEPSKALMHARIKYSKDGDDDGEGWFYEECGIPGVIGCIDCTHVAIIKPSNHEERFFNRKHYHSLNVQIICDSDLQILSVDASHPGATNDCIIWQMHPLYEYLRNCRQNGETLWMLGDSGYPQRNILMTPILNALREQRKEYTQICICLLEIV
;
A
#
# COMPACT_ATOMS: atom_id res chain seq x y z
N MET A 1 -12.75 -42.70 7.69
CA MET A 1 -12.81 -42.64 6.21
C MET A 1 -12.12 -41.34 5.75
N ARG A 2 -11.17 -41.38 4.81
CA ARG A 2 -10.55 -40.14 4.26
C ARG A 2 -11.55 -39.41 3.36
N ASN A 3 -11.84 -38.15 3.65
CA ASN A 3 -12.72 -37.32 2.85
C ASN A 3 -12.01 -36.94 1.54
N LYS A 4 -12.55 -37.36 0.38
CA LYS A 4 -11.95 -37.08 -0.94
C LYS A 4 -11.88 -35.58 -1.29
N ARG A 5 -12.74 -34.75 -0.68
CA ARG A 5 -12.78 -33.29 -0.91
C ARG A 5 -11.86 -32.49 0.01
N PHE A 6 -11.53 -33.04 1.18
CA PHE A 6 -10.64 -32.41 2.15
C PHE A 6 -9.61 -33.43 2.66
N PRO A 7 -8.58 -33.74 1.86
CA PRO A 7 -7.65 -34.82 2.13
C PRO A 7 -6.77 -34.60 3.38
N ASN A 8 -6.62 -33.34 3.80
CA ASN A 8 -5.80 -32.95 4.96
C ASN A 8 -6.59 -32.96 6.28
N ILE A 9 -7.91 -33.17 6.24
CA ILE A 9 -8.74 -33.21 7.43
C ILE A 9 -8.86 -34.68 7.88
N VAL A 10 -8.25 -34.98 9.03
CA VAL A 10 -8.36 -36.27 9.70
C VAL A 10 -9.14 -36.05 10.99
N ILE A 11 -10.42 -36.43 10.99
CA ILE A 11 -11.30 -36.30 12.16
C ILE A 11 -11.69 -37.69 12.64
N ASP A 12 -11.60 -37.90 13.96
CA ASP A 12 -12.19 -39.05 14.62
C ASP A 12 -13.69 -38.82 14.80
N THR A 13 -14.50 -39.56 14.05
CA THR A 13 -15.97 -39.42 14.04
C THR A 13 -16.64 -39.84 15.34
N GLU A 14 -16.06 -40.79 16.09
CA GLU A 14 -16.66 -41.24 17.35
C GLU A 14 -16.42 -40.23 18.46
N ASN A 15 -15.21 -39.68 18.52
CA ASN A 15 -14.88 -38.64 19.50
C ASN A 15 -15.50 -37.29 19.15
N LEU A 16 -15.64 -36.95 17.86
CA LEU A 16 -16.42 -35.78 17.42
C LEU A 16 -17.86 -35.80 17.94
N HIS A 17 -18.53 -36.95 17.90
CA HIS A 17 -19.92 -37.06 18.40
C HIS A 17 -20.02 -36.83 19.90
N LYS A 18 -19.02 -37.30 20.66
CA LYS A 18 -18.94 -37.05 22.11
C LYS A 18 -18.66 -35.58 22.40
N GLU A 19 -17.74 -34.96 21.68
CA GLU A 19 -17.42 -33.53 21.76
C GLU A 19 -18.65 -32.66 21.44
N TRP A 20 -19.39 -32.99 20.38
CA TRP A 20 -20.61 -32.27 19.99
C TRP A 20 -21.69 -32.34 21.07
N LYS A 21 -21.87 -33.52 21.69
CA LYS A 21 -22.77 -33.67 22.83
C LYS A 21 -22.30 -32.87 24.04
N LYS A 22 -21.02 -32.95 24.41
CA LYS A 22 -20.43 -32.19 25.53
C LYS A 22 -20.63 -30.69 25.33
N HIS A 23 -20.45 -30.19 24.11
CA HIS A 23 -20.75 -28.81 23.73
C HIS A 23 -22.24 -28.43 23.94
N ALA A 24 -23.17 -29.30 23.56
CA ALA A 24 -24.61 -29.04 23.71
C ALA A 24 -25.08 -28.97 25.18
N PHE A 25 -24.29 -29.51 26.12
CA PHE A 25 -24.56 -29.47 27.56
C PHE A 25 -23.82 -28.34 28.30
N LEU A 26 -23.06 -27.49 27.60
CA LEU A 26 -22.41 -26.34 28.22
C LEU A 26 -23.46 -25.34 28.75
N ASP A 27 -23.23 -24.82 29.95
CA ASP A 27 -24.05 -23.72 30.48
C ASP A 27 -23.61 -22.39 29.86
N PHE A 28 -24.42 -21.89 28.93
CA PHE A 28 -24.14 -20.63 28.25
C PHE A 28 -24.18 -19.40 29.18
N SER A 29 -24.86 -19.52 30.33
CA SER A 29 -24.99 -18.45 31.33
C SER A 29 -23.69 -18.22 32.08
N GLU A 30 -23.00 -19.30 32.47
CA GLU A 30 -21.69 -19.24 33.13
C GLU A 30 -20.58 -18.77 32.17
N LEU A 31 -20.78 -18.97 30.87
CA LEU A 31 -19.82 -18.64 29.83
C LEU A 31 -19.96 -17.22 29.26
N ASN A 32 -20.88 -16.40 29.79
CA ASN A 32 -21.21 -15.06 29.30
C ASN A 32 -21.51 -15.04 27.78
N ILE A 33 -22.22 -16.06 27.29
CA ILE A 33 -22.60 -16.17 25.88
C ILE A 33 -24.00 -15.59 25.72
N SER A 34 -24.11 -14.51 24.95
CA SER A 34 -25.39 -13.89 24.58
C SER A 34 -25.93 -14.48 23.27
N PRO A 35 -27.26 -14.61 23.08
CA PRO A 35 -27.86 -15.01 21.81
C PRO A 35 -27.50 -14.11 20.63
N ASP A 36 -27.19 -12.84 20.88
CA ASP A 36 -26.85 -11.84 19.85
C ASP A 36 -25.34 -11.77 19.54
N MET A 37 -24.53 -12.66 20.13
CA MET A 37 -23.09 -12.67 19.94
C MET A 37 -22.70 -13.06 18.50
N PRO A 38 -21.73 -12.37 17.87
CA PRO A 38 -21.21 -12.79 16.56
C PRO A 38 -20.70 -14.22 16.59
N VAL A 39 -20.95 -14.96 15.50
CA VAL A 39 -20.61 -16.39 15.40
C VAL A 39 -19.11 -16.64 15.55
N GLU A 40 -18.26 -15.71 15.09
CA GLU A 40 -16.81 -15.81 15.25
C GLU A 40 -16.39 -15.67 16.72
N GLU A 41 -17.03 -14.77 17.46
CA GLU A 41 -16.73 -14.54 18.88
C GLU A 41 -17.19 -15.72 19.74
N TYR A 42 -18.38 -16.27 19.43
CA TYR A 42 -18.91 -17.48 20.07
C TYR A 42 -17.94 -18.66 19.94
N TRP A 43 -17.58 -19.04 18.71
CA TRP A 43 -16.70 -20.19 18.49
C TRP A 43 -15.27 -19.93 19.00
N THR A 44 -14.80 -18.68 19.00
CA THR A 44 -13.50 -18.36 19.59
C THR A 44 -13.48 -18.64 21.10
N LYS A 45 -14.57 -18.36 21.83
CA LYS A 45 -14.67 -18.66 23.27
C LYS A 45 -14.73 -20.16 23.53
N ILE A 46 -15.59 -20.88 22.81
CA ILE A 46 -15.76 -22.33 22.96
C ILE A 46 -14.47 -23.09 22.62
N LEU A 47 -13.81 -22.74 21.52
CA LEU A 47 -12.61 -23.45 21.04
C LEU A 47 -11.33 -23.12 21.83
N LYS A 48 -11.35 -22.09 22.68
CA LYS A 48 -10.26 -21.75 23.61
C LYS A 48 -10.36 -22.49 24.94
N MET A 49 -11.45 -23.21 25.20
CA MET A 49 -11.62 -23.98 26.43
C MET A 49 -10.62 -25.13 26.48
N THR A 50 -9.97 -25.26 27.63
CA THR A 50 -9.06 -26.36 27.93
C THR A 50 -9.66 -27.22 29.03
N ASP A 51 -9.39 -28.52 28.97
CA ASP A 51 -9.77 -29.44 30.04
C ASP A 51 -8.81 -29.30 31.24
N GLU A 52 -9.09 -30.00 32.34
CA GLU A 52 -8.25 -30.00 33.55
C GLU A 52 -6.79 -30.43 33.28
N THR A 53 -6.55 -31.12 32.16
CA THR A 53 -5.24 -31.57 31.67
C THR A 53 -4.51 -30.54 30.79
N VAL A 54 -5.08 -29.34 30.61
CA VAL A 54 -4.56 -28.25 29.72
C VAL A 54 -4.65 -28.58 28.22
N GLU A 55 -5.22 -29.72 27.86
CA GLU A 55 -5.51 -30.06 26.47
C GLU A 55 -6.77 -29.33 25.96
N PRO A 56 -6.85 -29.01 24.65
CA PRO A 56 -8.04 -28.41 24.09
C PRO A 56 -9.26 -29.32 24.31
N MET A 57 -10.37 -28.75 24.80
CA MET A 57 -11.55 -29.53 25.16
C MET A 57 -12.29 -30.11 23.93
N PHE A 58 -12.13 -29.49 22.76
CA PHE A 58 -12.85 -29.82 21.53
C PHE A 58 -11.94 -29.86 20.29
N PRO A 59 -10.95 -30.76 20.23
CA PRO A 59 -9.95 -30.78 19.15
C PRO A 59 -10.55 -31.18 17.80
N ASN A 60 -11.48 -32.14 17.75
CA ASN A 60 -12.10 -32.57 16.50
C ASN A 60 -13.16 -31.56 16.03
N LEU A 61 -13.93 -31.01 16.96
CA LEU A 61 -14.92 -29.98 16.66
C LEU A 61 -14.27 -28.72 16.10
N LYS A 62 -13.09 -28.34 16.63
CA LYS A 62 -12.30 -27.21 16.14
C LYS A 62 -12.03 -27.32 14.64
N GLU A 63 -11.54 -28.47 14.19
CA GLU A 63 -11.24 -28.70 12.77
C GLU A 63 -12.49 -28.57 11.88
N VAL A 64 -13.63 -29.12 12.33
CA VAL A 64 -14.90 -29.02 11.59
C VAL A 64 -15.39 -27.57 11.50
N ILE A 65 -15.40 -26.86 12.63
CA ILE A 65 -15.92 -25.50 12.71
C ILE A 65 -15.01 -24.52 11.96
N MET A 66 -13.68 -24.65 12.04
CA MET A 66 -12.77 -23.82 11.25
C MET A 66 -13.05 -23.96 9.75
N VAL A 67 -13.30 -25.17 9.27
CA VAL A 67 -13.63 -25.41 7.86
C VAL A 67 -14.98 -24.82 7.51
N LEU A 68 -15.98 -24.98 8.38
CA LEU A 68 -17.32 -24.43 8.17
C LEU A 68 -17.32 -22.90 8.12
N LEU A 69 -16.49 -22.24 8.95
CA LEU A 69 -16.36 -20.78 8.98
C LEU A 69 -15.57 -20.21 7.78
N ILE A 70 -14.73 -21.01 7.12
CA ILE A 70 -14.02 -20.61 5.90
C ILE A 70 -14.93 -20.69 4.66
N LEU A 71 -15.98 -21.52 4.71
CA LEU A 71 -16.89 -21.67 3.58
C LEU A 71 -17.72 -20.38 3.41
N PRO A 72 -17.75 -19.79 2.21
CA PRO A 72 -18.57 -18.61 1.96
C PRO A 72 -20.05 -18.97 2.14
N PHE A 73 -20.68 -18.41 3.17
CA PHE A 73 -22.09 -18.64 3.52
C PHE A 73 -23.07 -18.18 2.43
N SER A 74 -22.64 -17.31 1.51
CA SER A 74 -23.49 -16.79 0.43
C SER A 74 -22.70 -16.60 -0.87
N ASN A 75 -23.37 -16.89 -1.98
CA ASN A 75 -22.89 -16.58 -3.33
C ASN A 75 -22.61 -15.08 -3.52
N ALA A 76 -23.25 -14.20 -2.74
CA ALA A 76 -23.02 -12.76 -2.77
C ALA A 76 -21.55 -12.38 -2.50
N CYS A 77 -20.83 -13.15 -1.66
CA CYS A 77 -19.40 -12.93 -1.44
C CYS A 77 -18.59 -13.19 -2.69
N VAL A 78 -18.91 -14.26 -3.41
CA VAL A 78 -18.28 -14.63 -4.68
C VAL A 78 -18.64 -13.62 -5.77
N GLU A 79 -19.89 -13.20 -5.85
CA GLU A 79 -20.36 -12.17 -6.79
C GLU A 79 -19.67 -10.82 -6.56
N ARG A 80 -19.38 -10.45 -5.30
CA ARG A 80 -18.60 -9.25 -4.99
C ARG A 80 -17.17 -9.34 -5.53
N VAL A 81 -16.53 -10.50 -5.41
CA VAL A 81 -15.19 -10.74 -6.00
C VAL A 81 -15.26 -10.65 -7.52
N PHE A 82 -16.26 -11.26 -8.16
CA PHE A 82 -16.45 -11.15 -9.61
C PHE A 82 -16.73 -9.72 -10.08
N SER A 83 -17.47 -8.94 -9.29
CA SER A 83 -17.71 -7.53 -9.56
C SER A 83 -16.39 -6.73 -9.53
N GLN A 84 -15.55 -6.97 -8.52
CA GLN A 84 -14.22 -6.35 -8.46
C GLN A 84 -13.32 -6.79 -9.62
N LEU A 85 -13.36 -8.08 -9.99
CA LEU A 85 -12.66 -8.61 -11.15
C LEU A 85 -13.10 -7.91 -12.45
N LYS A 86 -14.40 -7.65 -12.62
CA LYS A 86 -14.95 -6.95 -13.79
C LYS A 86 -14.49 -5.49 -13.87
N LEU A 87 -14.27 -4.83 -12.73
CA LEU A 87 -13.68 -3.48 -12.70
C LEU A 87 -12.20 -3.49 -13.12
N ILE A 88 -11.45 -4.56 -12.79
CA ILE A 88 -10.03 -4.71 -13.14
C ILE A 88 -9.88 -5.12 -14.62
N LYS A 89 -10.65 -6.12 -15.06
CA LYS A 89 -10.69 -6.60 -16.44
C LYS A 89 -11.76 -5.84 -17.22
N SER A 90 -11.46 -4.61 -17.60
CA SER A 90 -12.30 -3.87 -18.55
C SER A 90 -12.16 -4.44 -19.97
N ASP A 91 -13.06 -4.04 -20.88
CA ASP A 91 -13.03 -4.48 -22.28
C ASP A 91 -11.70 -4.13 -22.97
N HIS A 92 -11.09 -3.00 -22.60
CA HIS A 92 -9.76 -2.59 -23.05
C HIS A 92 -8.59 -3.28 -22.32
N ARG A 93 -8.81 -3.84 -21.12
CA ARG A 93 -7.79 -4.52 -20.28
C ARG A 93 -8.19 -5.97 -19.97
N ASN A 94 -8.58 -6.72 -20.99
CA ASN A 94 -9.14 -8.07 -20.83
C ASN A 94 -8.08 -9.20 -20.81
N ARG A 95 -6.85 -8.96 -21.27
CA ARG A 95 -5.74 -9.94 -21.36
C ARG A 95 -4.74 -9.85 -20.20
N LEU A 96 -5.23 -9.75 -18.97
CA LEU A 96 -4.38 -9.85 -17.79
C LEU A 96 -4.15 -11.32 -17.39
N ASN A 97 -2.91 -11.67 -17.06
CA ASN A 97 -2.55 -12.99 -16.53
C ASN A 97 -3.19 -13.19 -15.14
N THR A 98 -3.49 -14.43 -14.79
CA THR A 98 -4.11 -14.84 -13.52
C THR A 98 -3.31 -14.35 -12.31
N ASN A 99 -1.97 -14.44 -12.36
CA ASN A 99 -1.12 -13.95 -11.28
C ASN A 99 -1.24 -12.43 -11.09
N THR A 100 -1.29 -11.68 -12.18
CA THR A 100 -1.48 -10.22 -12.15
C THR A 100 -2.84 -9.85 -11.60
N ILE A 101 -3.89 -10.56 -12.01
CA ILE A 101 -5.25 -10.37 -11.50
C ILE A 101 -5.31 -10.66 -10.00
N ALA A 102 -4.72 -11.77 -9.55
CA ALA A 102 -4.69 -12.15 -8.15
C ALA A 102 -3.95 -11.10 -7.31
N ALA A 103 -2.78 -10.63 -7.78
CA ALA A 103 -2.04 -9.54 -7.14
C ALA A 103 -2.89 -8.27 -7.05
N LEU A 104 -3.50 -7.81 -8.15
CA LEU A 104 -4.34 -6.61 -8.15
C LEU A 104 -5.55 -6.73 -7.22
N MET A 105 -6.21 -7.89 -7.18
CA MET A 105 -7.32 -8.13 -6.25
C MET A 105 -6.86 -8.13 -4.79
N ALA A 106 -5.72 -8.77 -4.50
CA ALA A 106 -5.14 -8.80 -3.16
C ALA A 106 -4.72 -7.41 -2.70
N THR A 107 -4.01 -6.65 -3.54
CA THR A 107 -3.61 -5.27 -3.28
C THR A 107 -4.83 -4.38 -3.02
N LYS A 108 -5.87 -4.47 -3.86
CA LYS A 108 -7.10 -3.69 -3.65
C LYS A 108 -7.86 -4.07 -2.38
N ALA A 109 -7.82 -5.34 -1.99
CA ALA A 109 -8.45 -5.80 -0.76
C ALA A 109 -7.67 -5.37 0.50
N ALA A 110 -6.33 -5.35 0.40
CA ALA A 110 -5.43 -4.98 1.49
C ALA A 110 -5.35 -3.47 1.71
N ILE A 111 -5.29 -2.69 0.63
CA ILE A 111 -5.22 -1.23 0.69
C ILE A 111 -6.63 -0.68 0.95
N LYS A 112 -6.90 -0.32 2.21
CA LYS A 112 -8.10 0.40 2.65
C LYS A 112 -7.67 1.73 3.29
N ASN A 113 -8.31 2.82 2.91
CA ASN A 113 -8.11 4.16 3.48
C ASN A 113 -6.67 4.73 3.36
N ALA A 114 -6.03 4.57 2.20
CA ALA A 114 -4.76 5.24 1.88
C ALA A 114 -4.97 6.73 1.56
N THR A 115 -5.50 7.50 2.50
CA THR A 115 -5.84 8.93 2.32
C THR A 115 -4.93 9.88 3.10
N THR A 116 -4.19 9.37 4.08
CA THR A 116 -3.33 10.17 4.94
C THR A 116 -1.88 9.74 4.73
N PHE A 117 -1.08 10.64 4.18
CA PHE A 117 0.37 10.44 4.08
C PHE A 117 1.04 10.95 5.36
N GLU A 118 1.65 10.03 6.09
CA GLU A 118 2.58 10.34 7.17
C GLU A 118 4.00 9.94 6.74
N PRO A 119 4.97 10.86 6.74
CA PRO A 119 6.36 10.54 6.43
C PRO A 119 6.84 9.34 7.24
N SER A 120 7.20 8.25 6.57
CA SER A 120 7.66 7.03 7.24
C SER A 120 8.98 7.28 7.95
N LYS A 121 9.28 6.50 9.00
CA LYS A 121 10.61 6.54 9.63
C LYS A 121 11.73 6.27 8.62
N ALA A 122 11.50 5.51 7.55
CA ALA A 122 12.48 5.29 6.49
C ALA A 122 12.77 6.58 5.71
N LEU A 123 11.73 7.31 5.30
CA LEU A 123 11.85 8.66 4.71
C LEU A 123 12.54 9.63 5.69
N MET A 124 12.25 9.49 6.98
CA MET A 124 12.90 10.25 8.05
C MET A 124 14.27 9.70 8.48
N HIS A 125 14.71 8.51 8.07
CA HIS A 125 16.01 7.93 8.46
C HIS A 125 17.08 8.18 7.39
N ALA A 126 16.69 8.50 6.15
CA ALA A 126 17.55 9.24 5.22
C ALA A 126 18.15 10.51 5.87
N ARG A 127 17.48 11.04 6.92
CA ARG A 127 17.87 12.19 7.75
C ARG A 127 19.06 11.96 8.71
N ILE A 128 19.44 10.73 9.06
CA ILE A 128 20.36 10.48 10.21
C ILE A 128 21.86 10.50 9.85
N LYS A 129 22.26 10.68 8.59
CA LYS A 129 23.68 10.63 8.18
C LYS A 129 24.40 11.97 7.99
N TYR A 130 23.94 13.06 8.62
CA TYR A 130 24.69 14.32 8.67
C TYR A 130 24.67 14.94 10.07
N SER A 131 25.46 14.37 10.99
CA SER A 131 25.90 15.09 12.19
C SER A 131 27.18 15.86 11.88
N LYS A 132 27.30 17.07 12.41
CA LYS A 132 28.42 18.00 12.19
C LYS A 132 29.73 17.59 12.86
N ASP A 133 29.75 16.51 13.64
CA ASP A 133 30.92 16.07 14.39
C ASP A 133 31.25 14.62 14.06
N GLY A 134 32.24 14.46 13.18
CA GLY A 134 33.23 13.38 13.10
C GLY A 134 32.76 11.92 13.21
N ASP A 135 32.95 11.19 12.12
CA ASP A 135 32.98 9.73 12.00
C ASP A 135 31.62 9.01 12.04
N ASP A 136 30.88 9.16 10.93
CA ASP A 136 30.02 8.10 10.40
C ASP A 136 29.87 8.31 8.88
N ASP A 137 30.21 7.29 8.10
CA ASP A 137 30.39 7.32 6.64
C ASP A 137 29.04 7.55 5.95
N GLY A 138 28.66 8.84 5.88
CA GLY A 138 27.37 9.40 5.48
C GLY A 138 26.95 9.15 4.03
N GLU A 139 27.13 7.93 3.54
CA GLU A 139 26.93 7.57 2.15
C GLU A 139 25.58 6.84 2.04
N GLY A 140 24.64 7.53 1.38
CA GLY A 140 23.45 6.94 0.78
C GLY A 140 23.61 7.02 -0.73
N TRP A 141 22.89 6.17 -1.47
CA TRP A 141 23.07 5.98 -2.91
C TRP A 141 23.11 7.30 -3.72
N PHE A 142 22.30 8.30 -3.38
CA PHE A 142 22.35 9.61 -4.05
C PHE A 142 23.66 10.40 -3.81
N TYR A 143 24.28 10.25 -2.65
CA TYR A 143 25.59 10.87 -2.39
C TYR A 143 26.70 10.12 -3.11
N GLU A 144 26.68 8.79 -3.08
CA GLU A 144 27.67 7.93 -3.75
C GLU A 144 27.67 8.12 -5.26
N GLU A 145 26.48 8.11 -5.87
CA GLU A 145 26.34 8.15 -7.33
C GLU A 145 26.33 9.59 -7.87
N CYS A 146 25.83 10.55 -7.08
CA CYS A 146 25.57 11.91 -7.57
C CYS A 146 26.41 13.00 -6.90
N GLY A 147 27.08 12.69 -5.79
CA GLY A 147 27.80 13.66 -4.96
C GLY A 147 26.89 14.70 -4.30
N ILE A 148 25.57 14.46 -4.21
CA ILE A 148 24.61 15.43 -3.68
C ILE A 148 24.20 15.01 -2.26
N PRO A 149 24.64 15.73 -1.22
CA PRO A 149 24.25 15.42 0.15
C PRO A 149 22.79 15.81 0.42
N GLY A 150 22.10 15.00 1.21
CA GLY A 150 20.76 15.31 1.72
C GLY A 150 19.61 15.09 0.74
N VAL A 151 19.82 14.41 -0.39
CA VAL A 151 18.72 13.96 -1.26
C VAL A 151 17.99 12.79 -0.60
N ILE A 152 16.66 12.91 -0.45
CA ILE A 152 15.84 11.88 0.19
C ILE A 152 14.94 11.11 -0.77
N GLY A 153 14.85 11.52 -2.03
CA GLY A 153 14.06 10.85 -3.05
C GLY A 153 13.81 11.68 -4.30
N CYS A 154 13.18 11.03 -5.27
CA CYS A 154 12.74 11.64 -6.52
C CYS A 154 11.23 11.85 -6.51
N ILE A 155 10.77 12.89 -7.20
CA ILE A 155 9.36 13.24 -7.37
C ILE A 155 9.03 13.43 -8.85
N ASP A 156 7.97 12.80 -9.30
CA ASP A 156 7.44 13.01 -10.65
C ASP A 156 5.92 12.87 -10.69
N CYS A 157 5.32 13.38 -11.77
CA CYS A 157 3.89 13.32 -12.03
C CYS A 157 3.60 12.52 -13.31
N THR A 158 2.70 11.54 -13.18
CA THR A 158 2.24 10.73 -14.31
C THR A 158 0.74 10.88 -14.54
N HIS A 159 0.32 10.92 -15.81
CA HIS A 159 -1.09 11.01 -16.15
C HIS A 159 -1.72 9.62 -16.29
N VAL A 160 -2.67 9.32 -15.41
CA VAL A 160 -3.48 8.10 -15.49
C VAL A 160 -4.78 8.41 -16.22
N ALA A 161 -4.96 7.82 -17.40
CA ALA A 161 -6.15 8.05 -18.22
C ALA A 161 -7.44 7.61 -17.50
N ILE A 162 -8.48 8.43 -17.59
CA ILE A 162 -9.81 8.15 -17.04
C ILE A 162 -10.87 8.25 -18.13
N ILE A 163 -12.02 7.64 -17.85
CA ILE A 163 -13.23 7.89 -18.64
C ILE A 163 -13.62 9.36 -18.45
N LYS A 164 -14.03 10.01 -19.54
CA LYS A 164 -14.54 11.38 -19.54
C LYS A 164 -15.57 11.57 -18.41
N PRO A 165 -15.30 12.45 -17.42
CA PRO A 165 -16.25 12.70 -16.35
C PRO A 165 -17.41 13.56 -16.86
N SER A 166 -18.61 13.33 -16.32
CA SER A 166 -19.82 14.08 -16.69
C SER A 166 -19.86 15.49 -16.11
N ASN A 167 -19.19 15.72 -14.98
CA ASN A 167 -19.14 17.00 -14.27
C ASN A 167 -17.71 17.54 -14.28
N HIS A 168 -17.56 18.85 -14.51
CA HIS A 168 -16.27 19.55 -14.50
C HIS A 168 -15.18 18.87 -15.32
N GLU A 169 -15.57 18.37 -16.50
CA GLU A 169 -14.71 17.66 -17.43
C GLU A 169 -13.40 18.40 -17.71
N GLU A 170 -13.50 19.71 -17.89
CA GLU A 170 -12.38 20.60 -18.24
C GLU A 170 -11.22 20.48 -17.26
N ARG A 171 -11.49 20.12 -16.00
CA ARG A 171 -10.45 19.93 -14.97
C ARG A 171 -9.61 18.69 -15.21
N PHE A 172 -10.16 17.69 -15.89
CA PHE A 172 -9.47 16.42 -16.14
C PHE A 172 -8.81 16.38 -17.52
N PHE A 173 -9.09 17.36 -18.38
CA PHE A 173 -8.52 17.44 -19.72
C PHE A 173 -7.07 17.97 -19.68
N ASN A 174 -6.12 17.13 -20.06
CA ASN A 174 -4.69 17.42 -19.96
C ASN A 174 -4.09 18.05 -21.22
N ARG A 175 -2.83 18.49 -21.12
CA ARG A 175 -2.02 19.03 -22.23
C ARG A 175 -1.78 18.05 -23.39
N LYS A 176 -2.01 16.75 -23.19
CA LYS A 176 -1.89 15.70 -24.20
C LYS A 176 -3.23 15.37 -24.87
N HIS A 177 -4.26 16.21 -24.66
CA HIS A 177 -5.59 16.11 -25.26
C HIS A 177 -6.39 14.86 -24.88
N TYR A 178 -6.26 14.38 -23.64
CA TYR A 178 -7.14 13.34 -23.08
C TYR A 178 -7.50 13.58 -21.61
N HIS A 179 -8.50 12.85 -21.11
CA HIS A 179 -8.95 12.96 -19.72
C HIS A 179 -8.09 12.09 -18.81
N SER A 180 -7.57 12.66 -17.73
CA SER A 180 -6.69 11.95 -16.81
C SER A 180 -6.82 12.46 -15.37
N LEU A 181 -6.32 11.66 -14.44
CA LEU A 181 -5.82 12.14 -13.16
C LEU A 181 -4.33 12.43 -13.32
N ASN A 182 -3.85 13.51 -12.71
CA ASN A 182 -2.43 13.77 -12.56
C ASN A 182 -1.97 13.14 -11.24
N VAL A 183 -1.11 12.13 -11.30
CA VAL A 183 -0.72 11.32 -10.15
C VAL A 183 0.73 11.62 -9.81
N GLN A 184 0.96 12.19 -8.62
CA GLN A 184 2.31 12.42 -8.12
C GLN A 184 2.83 11.15 -7.44
N ILE A 185 4.07 10.78 -7.75
CA ILE A 185 4.76 9.64 -7.18
C ILE A 185 6.07 10.14 -6.56
N ILE A 186 6.38 9.62 -5.37
CA ILE A 186 7.66 9.84 -4.70
C ILE A 186 8.32 8.49 -4.49
N CYS A 187 9.60 8.36 -4.83
CA CYS A 187 10.38 7.16 -4.61
C CYS A 187 11.74 7.46 -3.94
N ASP A 188 12.29 6.47 -3.25
CA ASP A 188 13.67 6.50 -2.75
C ASP A 188 14.68 5.99 -3.80
N SER A 189 15.94 5.91 -3.40
CA SER A 189 17.04 5.39 -4.23
C SER A 189 16.94 3.90 -4.55
N ASP A 190 16.19 3.12 -3.77
CA ASP A 190 15.96 1.69 -3.97
C ASP A 190 14.74 1.43 -4.88
N LEU A 191 14.25 2.49 -5.56
CA LEU A 191 13.07 2.52 -6.40
C LEU A 191 11.79 2.09 -5.65
N GLN A 192 11.78 2.20 -4.32
CA GLN A 192 10.59 1.94 -3.53
C GLN A 192 9.67 3.16 -3.58
N ILE A 193 8.40 2.92 -3.92
CA ILE A 193 7.39 3.97 -3.92
C ILE A 193 7.08 4.34 -2.46
N LEU A 194 7.41 5.57 -2.08
CA LEU A 194 7.19 6.14 -0.76
C LEU A 194 5.82 6.80 -0.64
N SER A 195 5.35 7.44 -1.71
CA SER A 195 4.06 8.13 -1.77
C SER A 195 3.46 8.06 -3.17
N VAL A 196 2.13 7.98 -3.22
CA VAL A 196 1.33 8.14 -4.44
C VAL A 196 0.14 9.02 -4.12
N ASP A 197 0.03 10.16 -4.79
CA ASP A 197 -1.10 11.07 -4.69
C ASP A 197 -1.85 11.15 -6.02
N ALA A 198 -2.99 10.45 -6.09
CA ALA A 198 -3.87 10.41 -7.25
C ALA A 198 -5.13 11.28 -7.10
N SER A 199 -5.13 12.25 -6.19
CA SER A 199 -6.30 13.08 -5.89
C SER A 199 -6.50 14.27 -6.85
N HIS A 200 -5.61 14.44 -7.83
CA HIS A 200 -5.54 15.64 -8.65
C HIS A 200 -6.10 15.44 -10.06
N PRO A 201 -6.94 16.37 -10.56
CA PRO A 201 -7.38 16.37 -11.94
C PRO A 201 -6.23 16.54 -12.94
N GLY A 202 -6.39 16.01 -14.16
CA GLY A 202 -5.37 16.01 -15.21
C GLY A 202 -4.95 17.37 -15.75
N ALA A 203 -5.71 18.44 -15.52
CA ALA A 203 -5.32 19.80 -15.87
C ALA A 203 -4.44 20.47 -14.79
N THR A 204 -4.34 19.88 -13.60
CA THR A 204 -3.56 20.42 -12.49
C THR A 204 -2.07 20.36 -12.82
N ASN A 205 -1.36 21.47 -12.60
CA ASN A 205 0.08 21.55 -12.78
C ASN A 205 0.84 20.84 -11.64
N ASP A 206 1.92 20.14 -11.98
CA ASP A 206 2.75 19.37 -11.07
C ASP A 206 3.24 20.18 -9.85
N CYS A 207 3.57 21.46 -10.07
CA CYS A 207 3.99 22.39 -9.02
C CYS A 207 2.93 22.58 -7.95
N ILE A 208 1.66 22.64 -8.36
CA ILE A 208 0.53 22.86 -7.46
C ILE A 208 0.32 21.60 -6.63
N ILE A 209 0.41 20.42 -7.25
CA ILE A 209 0.31 19.13 -6.57
C ILE A 209 1.41 19.03 -5.49
N TRP A 210 2.66 19.35 -5.85
CA TRP A 210 3.77 19.36 -4.90
C TRP A 210 3.54 20.30 -3.72
N GLN A 211 3.05 21.52 -3.95
CA GLN A 211 2.80 22.49 -2.87
C GLN A 211 1.70 22.05 -1.90
N MET A 212 0.75 21.23 -2.36
CA MET A 212 -0.33 20.71 -1.51
C MET A 212 0.07 19.40 -0.81
N HIS A 213 1.10 18.71 -1.28
CA HIS A 213 1.55 17.45 -0.70
C HIS A 213 2.13 17.70 0.72
N PRO A 214 1.78 16.89 1.75
CA PRO A 214 2.21 17.13 3.13
C PRO A 214 3.73 17.18 3.33
N LEU A 215 4.49 16.48 2.47
CA LEU A 215 5.94 16.50 2.49
C LEU A 215 6.54 17.89 2.23
N TYR A 216 5.84 18.76 1.47
CA TYR A 216 6.31 20.11 1.16
C TYR A 216 6.54 20.93 2.44
N GLU A 217 5.53 20.98 3.31
CA GLU A 217 5.60 21.77 4.54
C GLU A 217 6.55 21.12 5.55
N TYR A 218 6.63 19.79 5.58
CA TYR A 218 7.62 19.07 6.37
C TYR A 218 9.06 19.47 6.01
N LEU A 219 9.42 19.46 4.71
CA LEU A 219 10.75 19.83 4.25
C LEU A 219 11.05 21.30 4.51
N ARG A 220 10.04 22.16 4.34
CA ARG A 220 10.17 23.59 4.65
C ARG A 220 10.48 23.83 6.13
N ASN A 221 9.82 23.11 7.03
CA ASN A 221 10.08 23.19 8.46
C ASN A 221 11.47 22.66 8.84
N CYS A 222 11.90 21.53 8.25
CA CYS A 222 13.26 21.01 8.42
C CYS A 222 14.30 22.05 7.97
N ARG A 223 14.05 22.72 6.83
CA ARG A 223 14.94 23.77 6.31
C ARG A 223 15.03 24.98 7.24
N GLN A 224 13.93 25.38 7.87
CA GLN A 224 13.92 26.45 8.87
C GLN A 224 14.69 26.08 10.13
N ASN A 225 14.71 24.81 10.50
CA ASN A 225 15.48 24.28 11.62
C ASN A 225 16.98 24.07 11.30
N GLY A 226 17.43 24.48 10.10
CA GLY A 226 18.84 24.40 9.68
C GLY A 226 19.22 23.09 9.00
N GLU A 227 18.26 22.20 8.74
CA GLU A 227 18.51 20.94 8.03
C GLU A 227 18.52 21.17 6.51
N THR A 228 19.37 20.42 5.79
CA THR A 228 19.49 20.51 4.34
C THR A 228 19.01 19.21 3.72
N LEU A 229 17.73 19.20 3.33
CA LEU A 229 17.08 18.07 2.65
C LEU A 229 16.58 18.52 1.28
N TRP A 230 16.70 17.63 0.29
CA TRP A 230 16.33 17.88 -1.10
C TRP A 230 15.49 16.74 -1.68
N MET A 231 14.51 17.11 -2.48
CA MET A 231 13.88 16.23 -3.47
C MET A 231 14.50 16.49 -4.83
N LEU A 232 14.60 15.48 -5.70
CA LEU A 232 14.90 15.66 -7.12
C LEU A 232 13.60 15.60 -7.91
N GLY A 233 13.33 16.61 -8.73
CA GLY A 233 12.14 16.65 -9.60
C GLY A 233 12.48 17.01 -11.03
N ASP A 234 11.53 16.80 -11.93
CA ASP A 234 11.69 17.13 -13.34
C ASP A 234 11.69 18.63 -13.63
N SER A 235 11.91 18.98 -14.90
CA SER A 235 11.89 20.37 -15.35
C SER A 235 10.51 21.04 -15.29
N GLY A 236 9.44 20.27 -15.11
CA GLY A 236 8.09 20.74 -14.87
C GLY A 236 7.95 21.44 -13.51
N TYR A 237 8.85 21.17 -12.56
CA TYR A 237 8.88 21.84 -11.26
C TYR A 237 9.82 23.06 -11.22
N PRO A 238 9.52 24.08 -10.39
CA PRO A 238 10.41 25.20 -10.15
C PRO A 238 11.55 24.78 -9.22
N GLN A 239 12.75 25.28 -9.50
CA GLN A 239 13.87 25.19 -8.58
C GLN A 239 13.52 25.87 -7.24
N ARG A 240 13.71 25.15 -6.12
CA ARG A 240 13.45 25.64 -4.75
C ARG A 240 14.59 25.25 -3.81
N ASN A 241 14.51 25.73 -2.58
CA ASN A 241 15.45 25.40 -1.49
C ASN A 241 15.22 24.02 -0.85
N ILE A 242 14.22 23.27 -1.34
CA ILE A 242 13.85 21.91 -0.91
C ILE A 242 13.61 20.97 -2.10
N LEU A 243 13.65 21.49 -3.33
CA LEU A 243 13.41 20.75 -4.57
C LEU A 243 14.41 21.20 -5.63
N MET A 244 15.11 20.23 -6.17
CA MET A 244 16.22 20.35 -7.09
C MET A 244 15.76 19.85 -8.47
N THR A 245 15.89 20.70 -9.48
CA THR A 245 15.48 20.39 -10.86
C THR A 245 16.66 20.51 -11.83
N PRO A 246 16.62 19.82 -12.99
CA PRO A 246 17.65 19.92 -14.01
C PRO A 246 17.86 21.34 -14.51
N ILE A 247 19.12 21.74 -14.75
CA ILE A 247 19.42 23.01 -15.40
C ILE A 247 19.16 22.87 -16.90
N LEU A 248 18.08 23.49 -17.38
CA LEU A 248 17.76 23.52 -18.80
C LEU A 248 18.86 24.25 -19.60
N ASN A 249 19.27 23.68 -20.73
CA ASN A 249 20.27 24.22 -21.65
C ASN A 249 21.70 24.36 -21.08
N ALA A 250 22.08 23.56 -20.07
CA ALA A 250 23.49 23.48 -19.66
C ALA A 250 24.38 23.09 -20.87
N LEU A 251 25.39 23.92 -21.15
CA LEU A 251 26.41 23.66 -22.17
C LEU A 251 27.04 22.28 -21.91
N ARG A 252 27.42 21.53 -22.95
CA ARG A 252 27.96 20.15 -22.81
C ARG A 252 29.11 20.03 -21.80
N GLU A 253 29.91 21.09 -21.63
CA GLU A 253 31.03 21.17 -20.67
C GLU A 253 30.58 21.59 -19.25
N GLN A 254 29.39 22.18 -19.10
CA GLN A 254 28.75 22.56 -17.83
C GLN A 254 27.61 21.63 -17.42
N ARG A 255 27.33 20.57 -18.20
CA ARG A 255 26.51 19.43 -17.78
C ARG A 255 27.26 18.68 -16.68
N LYS A 256 27.35 19.30 -15.51
CA LYS A 256 27.77 18.66 -14.28
C LYS A 256 26.88 17.43 -14.08
N GLU A 257 27.48 16.32 -13.66
CA GLU A 257 26.88 15.01 -13.38
C GLU A 257 25.43 15.09 -12.89
N TYR A 258 25.16 16.02 -11.97
CA TYR A 258 23.85 16.43 -11.49
C TYR A 258 22.71 16.45 -12.53
N THR A 259 22.88 17.12 -13.68
CA THR A 259 21.79 17.26 -14.67
C THR A 259 21.54 15.95 -15.41
N GLN A 260 22.59 15.18 -15.69
CA GLN A 260 22.49 13.89 -16.35
C GLN A 260 21.83 12.86 -15.41
N ILE A 261 22.17 12.91 -14.13
CA ILE A 261 21.62 12.06 -13.07
C ILE A 261 20.14 12.34 -12.84
N CYS A 262 19.75 13.61 -12.72
CA CYS A 262 18.33 13.97 -12.59
C CYS A 262 17.54 13.46 -13.80
N ILE A 263 18.07 13.59 -15.02
CA ILE A 263 17.43 13.08 -16.24
C ILE A 263 17.35 11.54 -16.24
N CYS A 264 18.44 10.83 -15.94
CA CYS A 264 18.46 9.36 -15.92
C CYS A 264 17.54 8.76 -14.83
N LEU A 265 17.43 9.40 -13.67
CA LEU A 265 16.57 8.94 -12.57
C LEU A 265 15.08 9.19 -12.83
N LEU A 266 14.75 10.29 -13.50
CA LEU A 266 13.38 10.62 -13.89
C LEU A 266 12.91 9.86 -15.15
N GLU A 267 13.81 9.23 -15.90
CA GLU A 267 13.44 8.31 -16.98
C GLU A 267 13.04 6.90 -16.48
N ILE A 268 13.36 6.58 -15.21
CA ILE A 268 13.04 5.30 -14.56
C ILE A 268 11.69 5.34 -13.83
N VAL A 269 11.26 6.53 -13.39
CA VAL A 269 9.96 6.79 -12.73
C VAL A 269 8.88 7.08 -13.79
#